data_AF-A0A067T6Z3-F1
#
_entry.id   AF-A0A067T6Z3-F1
#
_cell.length_a   1.000
_cell.length_b   1.000
_cell.length_c   1.000
_cell.angle_alpha   90.00
_cell.angle_beta   90.00
_cell.angle_gamma   90.00
#
_symmetry.space_group_name_H-M   'P 1'
#
loop_
_entity.id
_entity.type
_entity.pdbx_description
1 polymer ?
#
loop_
_entity_poly.entity_id
_entity_poly.type
_entity_poly.pdbx_seq_one_letter_code
_entity_poly.pdbx_strand_id
1 'polypeptide(L)'
;MEAMGQQVVDISQMKNPVFRNALPQSTKRAQSIHIRYKSEYGTTKHQLFPDATIGVLYYHRPPGLHELSGGLRFRLCPHVSLFSKGKDLEIDTGEPWHIPLYCLLRMEGWNSIVSLLANDRLIDDQLVSDVMQLPRRGAVSGSRLLFTLDQPFILDLQQETFSLVFMDRKNLFTILLQYMTQDRRNLSGFQPYEGRILVKLEWSTLVAHSKNPTLVLRVLDVLTPVRCVVEGGYDEFMAPPTPGQLIAKKRSRSKNYNPWTLRLDVRSKSKRSIAEYLSQEFPPPKSVVPADAT
;
A
#
# COMPACT_ATOMS: atom_id res chain seq x y z
N MET A 1 -9.34 25.70 -28.41
CA MET A 1 -9.93 25.16 -27.17
C MET A 1 -8.91 25.44 -26.08
N GLU A 2 -9.01 26.60 -25.43
CA GLU A 2 -8.07 26.99 -24.38
C GLU A 2 -8.31 26.09 -23.17
N ALA A 3 -7.35 25.21 -22.88
CA ALA A 3 -7.33 24.53 -21.59
C ALA A 3 -7.24 25.62 -20.53
N MET A 4 -8.26 25.77 -19.68
CA MET A 4 -8.14 26.59 -18.47
C MET A 4 -6.92 26.07 -17.71
N GLY A 5 -5.82 26.82 -17.80
CA GLY A 5 -4.50 26.36 -17.39
C GLY A 5 -4.53 25.95 -15.93
N GLN A 6 -4.12 24.72 -15.67
CA GLN A 6 -3.92 24.27 -14.31
C GLN A 6 -2.96 25.26 -13.60
N GLN A 7 -3.36 25.77 -12.45
CA GLN A 7 -2.55 26.72 -11.68
C GLN A 7 -1.83 26.00 -10.56
N VAL A 8 -0.61 26.46 -10.26
CA VAL A 8 0.12 26.05 -9.06
C VAL A 8 -0.61 26.60 -7.83
N VAL A 9 -0.69 25.78 -6.79
CA VAL A 9 -1.37 26.09 -5.54
C VAL A 9 -0.39 25.90 -4.39
N ASP A 10 -0.36 26.87 -3.48
CA ASP A 10 0.36 26.74 -2.22
C ASP A 10 -0.62 26.19 -1.16
N ILE A 11 -0.28 25.01 -0.64
CA ILE A 11 -1.05 24.36 0.43
C ILE A 11 -0.21 24.16 1.70
N SER A 12 0.94 24.83 1.79
CA SER A 12 1.86 24.76 2.93
C SER A 12 1.14 25.07 4.24
N GLN A 13 1.39 24.27 5.28
CA GLN A 13 0.80 24.44 6.62
C GLN A 13 -0.75 24.44 6.66
N MET A 14 -1.41 24.08 5.57
CA MET A 14 -2.86 23.94 5.55
C MET A 14 -3.26 22.58 6.12
N LYS A 15 -4.44 22.52 6.75
CA LYS A 15 -5.00 21.27 7.29
C LYS A 15 -5.93 20.55 6.29
N ASN A 16 -6.75 21.32 5.58
CA ASN A 16 -7.75 20.84 4.63
C ASN A 16 -7.84 21.81 3.43
N PRO A 17 -6.77 21.95 2.63
CA PRO A 17 -6.80 22.81 1.45
C PRO A 17 -7.95 22.40 0.52
N VAL A 18 -8.59 23.42 -0.05
CA VAL A 18 -9.79 23.28 -0.87
C VAL A 18 -9.45 23.58 -2.32
N PHE A 19 -9.64 22.59 -3.18
CA PHE A 19 -9.50 22.73 -4.63
C PHE A 19 -10.89 22.93 -5.21
N ARG A 20 -11.07 24.03 -5.95
CA ARG A 20 -12.30 24.31 -6.66
C ARG A 20 -12.13 23.87 -8.10
N ASN A 21 -12.87 22.85 -8.50
CA ASN A 21 -12.90 22.45 -9.90
C ASN A 21 -13.76 23.45 -10.69
N ALA A 22 -13.16 24.15 -11.64
CA ALA A 22 -13.88 24.83 -12.70
C ALA A 22 -14.11 23.82 -13.83
N LEU A 23 -15.11 22.94 -13.70
CA LEU A 23 -15.52 22.11 -14.83
C LEU A 23 -16.05 23.03 -15.94
N PRO A 24 -15.54 22.95 -17.18
CA PRO A 24 -16.12 23.66 -18.29
C PRO A 24 -17.47 23.02 -18.58
N GLN A 25 -18.55 23.78 -18.40
CA GLN A 25 -19.91 23.42 -18.82
C GLN A 25 -20.64 22.36 -17.97
N SER A 26 -20.96 22.66 -16.71
CA SER A 26 -22.23 22.21 -16.12
C SER A 26 -22.62 23.09 -14.94
N THR A 27 -23.92 23.34 -14.84
CA THR A 27 -24.55 24.40 -14.07
C THR A 27 -24.53 24.15 -12.55
N LYS A 28 -24.52 25.25 -11.78
CA LYS A 28 -24.79 25.37 -10.33
C LYS A 28 -23.72 24.78 -9.38
N ARG A 29 -22.85 25.69 -8.91
CA ARG A 29 -21.91 25.59 -7.78
C ARG A 29 -20.62 24.81 -8.10
N ALA A 30 -19.48 25.52 -8.12
CA ALA A 30 -18.16 24.91 -8.16
C ALA A 30 -18.04 23.89 -7.02
N GLN A 31 -17.84 22.62 -7.36
CA GLN A 31 -17.62 21.58 -6.36
C GLN A 31 -16.23 21.78 -5.75
N SER A 32 -16.21 21.68 -4.42
CA SER A 32 -15.03 21.88 -3.60
C SER A 32 -14.50 20.53 -3.16
N ILE A 33 -13.22 20.29 -3.38
CA ILE A 33 -12.56 19.04 -3.01
C ILE A 33 -11.61 19.34 -1.86
N HIS A 34 -11.74 18.57 -0.79
CA HIS A 34 -10.89 18.67 0.38
C HIS A 34 -9.85 17.56 0.34
N ILE A 35 -8.57 17.92 0.36
CA ILE A 35 -7.49 16.95 0.52
C ILE A 35 -6.88 17.06 1.90
N ARG A 36 -6.24 15.97 2.34
CA ARG A 36 -5.61 15.87 3.66
C ARG A 36 -4.24 15.23 3.51
N TYR A 37 -3.27 15.79 4.24
CA TYR A 37 -2.03 15.09 4.48
C TYR A 37 -2.30 13.95 5.47
N LYS A 38 -1.96 12.72 5.08
CA LYS A 38 -2.07 11.54 5.92
C LYS A 38 -0.70 10.88 5.96
N SER A 39 -0.08 10.84 7.12
CA SER A 39 1.07 9.98 7.34
C SER A 39 0.64 8.52 7.39
N GLU A 40 1.56 7.61 7.07
CA GLU A 40 1.28 6.16 7.13
C GLU A 40 0.99 5.71 8.57
N TYR A 41 1.69 6.31 9.54
CA TYR A 41 1.60 5.97 10.97
C TYR A 41 0.72 6.93 11.78
N GLY A 42 -0.08 7.75 11.10
CA GLY A 42 -0.80 8.87 11.69
C GLY A 42 -1.99 8.44 12.54
N THR A 43 -1.89 8.69 13.85
CA THR A 43 -3.04 8.87 14.75
C THR A 43 -4.10 9.77 14.10
N THR A 44 -5.36 9.66 14.52
CA THR A 44 -6.52 10.41 14.00
C THR A 44 -6.40 11.95 14.04
N LYS A 45 -5.28 12.49 14.51
CA LYS A 45 -4.98 13.92 14.50
C LYS A 45 -4.59 14.36 13.08
N HIS A 46 -5.42 15.26 12.54
CA HIS A 46 -5.17 15.93 11.28
C HIS A 46 -3.79 16.59 11.26
N GLN A 47 -2.94 16.18 10.32
CA GLN A 47 -1.62 16.78 10.10
C GLN A 47 -1.72 17.95 9.12
N LEU A 48 -0.84 18.93 9.32
CA LEU A 48 -0.63 20.01 8.36
C LEU A 48 0.19 19.49 7.19
N PHE A 49 -0.03 20.05 6.01
CA PHE A 49 0.90 19.85 4.90
C PHE A 49 2.27 20.44 5.25
N PRO A 50 3.38 19.79 4.86
CA PRO A 50 4.73 20.30 5.10
C PRO A 50 4.94 21.73 4.56
N ASP A 51 5.97 22.40 5.07
CA ASP A 51 6.41 23.68 4.51
C ASP A 51 6.79 23.55 3.03
N ALA A 52 6.60 24.64 2.29
CA ALA A 52 6.89 24.72 0.85
C ALA A 52 6.16 23.66 0.00
N THR A 53 4.94 23.27 0.41
CA THR A 53 4.06 22.41 -0.40
C THR A 53 3.35 23.26 -1.47
N ILE A 54 4.13 23.66 -2.48
CA ILE A 54 3.67 24.46 -3.63
C ILE A 54 3.71 23.57 -4.88
N GLY A 55 2.57 23.41 -5.55
CA GLY A 55 2.49 22.45 -6.64
C GLY A 55 1.14 22.29 -7.31
N VAL A 56 0.95 21.16 -7.98
CA VAL A 56 -0.28 20.83 -8.71
C VAL A 56 -0.77 19.42 -8.37
N LEU A 57 -2.09 19.25 -8.28
CA LEU A 57 -2.71 17.92 -8.25
C LEU A 57 -2.70 17.31 -9.64
N TYR A 58 -2.39 16.02 -9.76
CA TYR A 58 -2.46 15.36 -11.06
C TYR A 58 -2.85 13.90 -10.89
N TYR A 59 -3.45 13.33 -11.93
CA TYR A 59 -3.74 11.90 -11.96
C TYR A 59 -2.51 11.14 -12.44
N HIS A 60 -2.15 10.09 -11.71
CA HIS A 60 -1.06 9.20 -12.08
C HIS A 60 -1.55 7.76 -12.03
N ARG A 61 -1.31 7.02 -13.12
CA ARG A 61 -1.44 5.57 -13.17
C ARG A 61 -0.07 4.97 -13.45
N PRO A 62 0.49 4.15 -12.54
CA PRO A 62 1.74 3.46 -12.80
C PRO A 62 1.67 2.63 -14.09
N PRO A 63 2.68 2.73 -14.98
CA PRO A 63 2.73 1.90 -16.19
C PRO A 63 2.75 0.41 -15.86
N GLY A 64 1.99 -0.39 -16.60
CA GLY A 64 1.99 -1.85 -16.48
C GLY A 64 1.24 -2.43 -15.27
N LEU A 65 0.64 -1.60 -14.42
CA LEU A 65 -0.22 -2.06 -13.32
C LEU A 65 -1.71 -2.02 -13.69
N HIS A 66 -2.52 -2.72 -12.89
CA HIS A 66 -3.97 -2.75 -12.99
C HIS A 66 -4.56 -1.33 -13.04
N GLU A 67 -5.64 -1.08 -13.77
CA GLU A 67 -6.19 0.27 -13.95
C GLU A 67 -6.62 0.97 -12.65
N LEU A 68 -7.02 0.17 -11.65
CA LEU A 68 -7.33 0.62 -10.28
C LEU A 68 -6.12 1.13 -9.49
N SER A 69 -4.91 0.92 -9.99
CA SER A 69 -3.66 1.45 -9.40
C SER A 69 -3.48 2.95 -9.59
N GLY A 70 -4.35 3.57 -10.39
CA GLY A 70 -4.39 5.01 -10.55
C GLY A 70 -4.74 5.73 -9.24
N GLY A 71 -4.45 7.02 -9.22
CA GLY A 71 -4.83 7.89 -8.12
C GLY A 71 -4.40 9.33 -8.34
N LEU A 72 -4.89 10.23 -7.50
CA LEU A 72 -4.37 11.59 -7.46
C LEU A 72 -3.08 11.64 -6.67
N ARG A 73 -2.12 12.42 -7.15
CA ARG A 73 -0.88 12.79 -6.47
C ARG A 73 -0.74 14.30 -6.47
N PHE A 74 0.19 14.81 -5.66
CA PHE A 74 0.55 16.22 -5.65
C PHE A 74 2.01 16.37 -6.07
N ARG A 75 2.26 17.06 -7.18
CA ARG A 75 3.60 17.32 -7.71
C ARG A 75 4.08 18.66 -7.18
N LEU A 76 5.17 18.67 -6.42
CA LEU A 76 5.84 19.88 -5.96
C LEU A 76 6.57 20.56 -7.13
N CYS A 77 6.12 21.76 -7.49
CA CYS A 77 6.71 22.59 -8.52
C CYS A 77 6.22 24.05 -8.40
N PRO A 78 7.11 25.05 -8.46
CA PRO A 78 6.71 26.46 -8.33
C PRO A 78 5.96 26.99 -9.58
N HIS A 79 6.14 26.33 -10.73
CA HIS A 79 5.45 26.65 -11.99
C HIS A 79 5.06 25.37 -12.73
N VAL A 80 3.94 25.38 -13.47
CA VAL A 80 3.48 24.21 -14.26
C VAL A 80 4.47 23.83 -15.36
N SER A 81 5.20 24.81 -15.92
CA SER A 81 6.29 24.55 -16.87
C SER A 81 7.43 23.69 -16.30
N LEU A 82 7.54 23.59 -14.97
CA LEU A 82 8.52 22.77 -14.27
C LEU A 82 7.94 21.45 -13.77
N PHE A 83 6.72 21.08 -14.17
CA PHE A 83 6.05 19.86 -13.72
C PHE A 83 6.92 18.61 -13.88
N SER A 84 7.56 18.45 -15.05
CA SER A 84 8.42 17.29 -15.36
C SER A 84 9.70 17.25 -14.51
N LYS A 85 10.13 18.38 -13.95
CA LYS A 85 11.30 18.50 -13.07
C LYS A 85 10.91 18.47 -11.58
N GLY A 86 9.62 18.54 -11.27
CA GLY A 86 9.11 18.51 -9.91
C GLY A 86 9.22 17.11 -9.29
N LYS A 87 9.11 17.04 -7.97
CA LYS A 87 9.03 15.78 -7.22
C LYS A 87 7.64 15.59 -6.63
N ASP A 88 7.21 14.36 -6.42
CA ASP A 88 5.96 14.14 -5.71
C ASP A 88 6.08 14.61 -4.26
N LEU A 89 4.99 15.12 -3.70
CA LEU A 89 4.84 15.25 -2.25
C LEU A 89 4.93 13.85 -1.66
N GLU A 90 5.75 13.67 -0.65
CA GLU A 90 5.95 12.38 0.01
C GLU A 90 5.26 12.35 1.38
N ILE A 91 4.81 11.17 1.79
CA ILE A 91 4.44 10.90 3.18
C ILE A 91 5.70 10.61 4.01
N ASP A 92 5.54 10.45 5.32
CA ASP A 92 6.63 10.20 6.26
C ASP A 92 7.49 8.98 5.93
N THR A 93 6.95 8.00 5.21
CA THR A 93 7.68 6.83 4.70
C THR A 93 8.52 7.08 3.45
N GLY A 94 8.45 8.27 2.86
CA GLY A 94 9.14 8.62 1.61
C GLY A 94 8.40 8.16 0.35
N GLU A 95 7.22 7.54 0.51
CA GLU A 95 6.38 7.21 -0.64
C GLU A 95 5.60 8.44 -1.14
N PRO A 96 5.26 8.51 -2.43
CA PRO A 96 4.37 9.53 -2.94
C PRO A 96 3.03 9.56 -2.19
N TRP A 97 2.68 10.73 -1.66
CA TRP A 97 1.34 11.04 -1.19
C TRP A 97 0.37 10.83 -2.35
N HIS A 98 -0.66 10.02 -2.10
CA HIS A 98 -1.63 9.68 -3.12
C HIS A 98 -3.02 9.44 -2.53
N ILE A 99 -4.04 9.68 -3.35
CA ILE A 99 -5.42 9.29 -3.09
C ILE A 99 -5.79 8.23 -4.12
N PRO A 100 -5.96 6.96 -3.71
CA PRO A 100 -6.24 5.87 -4.64
C PRO A 100 -7.53 6.10 -5.45
N LEU A 101 -7.56 5.65 -6.71
CA LEU A 101 -8.74 5.74 -7.56
C LEU A 101 -9.97 5.11 -6.91
N TYR A 102 -9.81 3.97 -6.22
CA TYR A 102 -10.89 3.37 -5.44
C TYR A 102 -11.53 4.37 -4.45
N CYS A 103 -10.74 5.19 -3.77
CA CYS A 103 -11.26 6.21 -2.86
C CYS A 103 -12.00 7.31 -3.63
N LEU A 104 -11.48 7.75 -4.79
CA LEU A 104 -12.14 8.77 -5.63
C LEU A 104 -13.51 8.28 -6.11
N LEU A 105 -13.59 7.03 -6.58
CA LEU A 105 -14.84 6.45 -7.11
C LEU A 105 -15.91 6.25 -6.03
N ARG A 106 -15.50 6.02 -4.78
CA ARG A 106 -16.40 5.61 -3.70
C ARG A 106 -16.85 6.73 -2.78
N MET A 107 -16.19 7.88 -2.84
CA MET A 107 -16.44 9.00 -1.94
C MET A 107 -17.15 10.13 -2.68
N GLU A 108 -18.35 10.50 -2.22
CA GLU A 108 -19.22 11.49 -2.87
C GLU A 108 -18.55 12.85 -3.13
N GLY A 109 -17.60 13.26 -2.28
CA GLY A 109 -16.86 14.52 -2.42
C GLY A 109 -15.93 14.60 -3.65
N TRP A 110 -15.80 13.52 -4.43
CA TRP A 110 -14.87 13.41 -5.55
C TRP A 110 -15.56 13.28 -6.91
N ASN A 111 -16.89 13.34 -6.96
CA ASN A 111 -17.66 13.14 -8.20
C ASN A 111 -17.17 14.03 -9.36
N SER A 112 -16.85 15.31 -9.10
CA SER A 112 -16.31 16.19 -10.15
C SER A 112 -14.96 15.73 -10.72
N ILE A 113 -14.09 15.13 -9.91
CA ILE A 113 -12.84 14.53 -10.41
C ILE A 113 -13.14 13.26 -11.20
N VAL A 114 -14.05 12.42 -10.71
CA VAL A 114 -14.45 11.20 -11.42
C VAL A 114 -15.01 11.55 -12.81
N SER A 115 -15.88 12.56 -12.90
CA SER A 115 -16.38 13.05 -14.20
C SER A 115 -15.27 13.60 -15.09
N LEU A 116 -14.30 14.33 -14.54
CA LEU A 116 -13.16 14.82 -15.31
C LEU A 116 -12.32 13.66 -15.87
N LEU A 117 -11.99 12.67 -15.03
CA LEU A 117 -11.23 11.49 -15.45
C LEU A 117 -11.97 10.68 -16.52
N ALA A 118 -13.30 10.56 -16.43
CA ALA A 118 -14.11 9.88 -17.43
C ALA A 118 -14.16 10.64 -18.76
N ASN A 119 -14.35 11.97 -18.71
CA ASN A 119 -14.34 12.84 -19.89
C ASN A 119 -12.99 12.77 -20.65
N ASP A 120 -11.89 12.72 -19.90
CA ASP A 120 -10.53 12.60 -20.44
C ASP A 120 -10.16 11.16 -20.83
N ARG A 121 -11.10 10.20 -20.71
CA ARG A 121 -10.93 8.77 -21.03
C ARG A 121 -9.80 8.10 -20.24
N LEU A 122 -9.52 8.60 -19.03
CA LEU A 122 -8.56 8.02 -18.10
C LEU A 122 -9.17 6.87 -17.28
N ILE A 123 -10.51 6.84 -17.20
CA ILE A 123 -11.33 5.75 -16.66
C ILE A 123 -12.55 5.54 -17.57
N ASP A 124 -13.14 4.34 -17.53
CA ASP A 124 -14.37 4.02 -18.26
C ASP A 124 -15.57 3.85 -17.32
N ASP A 125 -16.79 4.02 -17.85
CA ASP A 125 -18.03 3.92 -17.06
C ASP A 125 -18.23 2.52 -16.45
N GLN A 126 -17.73 1.48 -17.11
CA GLN A 126 -17.81 0.11 -16.62
C GLN A 126 -16.96 -0.04 -15.35
N LEU A 127 -15.76 0.53 -15.30
CA LEU A 127 -14.88 0.54 -14.14
C LEU A 127 -15.54 1.24 -12.95
N VAL A 128 -16.20 2.38 -13.20
CA VAL A 128 -16.96 3.09 -12.16
C VAL A 128 -18.07 2.18 -11.62
N SER A 129 -18.86 1.57 -12.50
CA SER A 129 -19.95 0.66 -12.14
C SER A 129 -19.45 -0.55 -11.33
N ASP A 130 -18.40 -1.22 -11.82
CA ASP A 130 -17.77 -2.38 -11.20
C ASP A 130 -17.30 -2.06 -9.78
N VAL A 131 -16.57 -0.95 -9.62
CA VAL A 131 -16.06 -0.50 -8.31
C VAL A 131 -17.21 -0.15 -7.37
N MET A 132 -18.31 0.42 -7.86
CA MET A 132 -19.48 0.74 -7.02
C MET A 132 -20.20 -0.51 -6.50
N GLN A 133 -20.09 -1.65 -7.20
CA GLN A 133 -20.64 -2.93 -6.77
C GLN A 133 -19.77 -3.65 -5.72
N LEU A 134 -18.49 -3.27 -5.57
CA LEU A 134 -17.62 -3.87 -4.56
C LEU A 134 -18.14 -3.63 -3.13
N PRO A 135 -17.85 -4.53 -2.16
CA PRO A 135 -18.27 -4.35 -0.78
C PRO A 135 -17.81 -3.00 -0.19
N ARG A 136 -18.69 -2.30 0.53
CA ARG A 136 -18.30 -1.14 1.36
C ARG A 136 -17.53 -1.66 2.57
N ARG A 137 -16.20 -1.72 2.51
CA ARG A 137 -15.37 -2.00 3.68
C ARG A 137 -14.98 -0.71 4.40
N GLY A 138 -15.13 -0.72 5.73
CA GLY A 138 -14.51 0.28 6.59
C GLY A 138 -12.99 0.18 6.48
N ALA A 139 -12.35 1.33 6.24
CA ALA A 139 -10.90 1.54 6.24
C ALA A 139 -10.05 0.77 5.20
N VAL A 140 -10.25 1.06 3.89
CA VAL A 140 -9.08 1.11 2.99
C VAL A 140 -8.12 2.23 3.44
N SER A 141 -8.64 3.25 4.13
CA SER A 141 -7.82 4.29 4.76
C SER A 141 -6.86 3.67 5.78
N GLY A 142 -5.56 3.75 5.51
CA GLY A 142 -4.49 3.15 6.32
C GLY A 142 -4.10 1.72 5.91
N SER A 143 -4.75 1.15 4.90
CA SER A 143 -4.31 -0.10 4.27
C SER A 143 -3.47 0.19 3.02
N ARG A 144 -2.50 -0.68 2.74
CA ARG A 144 -1.71 -0.64 1.52
C ARG A 144 -2.42 -1.39 0.39
N LEU A 145 -2.64 -0.72 -0.73
CA LEU A 145 -3.19 -1.37 -1.94
C LEU A 145 -2.06 -2.03 -2.74
N LEU A 146 -2.19 -3.33 -2.98
CA LEU A 146 -1.29 -4.10 -3.83
C LEU A 146 -2.04 -4.62 -5.05
N PHE A 147 -1.45 -4.42 -6.23
CA PHE A 147 -2.00 -4.87 -7.52
C PHE A 147 -1.25 -6.05 -8.12
N THR A 148 -0.06 -6.36 -7.59
CA THR A 148 0.61 -7.64 -7.82
C THR A 148 1.04 -8.23 -6.48
N LEU A 149 1.24 -9.56 -6.45
CA LEU A 149 1.70 -10.23 -5.23
C LEU A 149 3.09 -9.77 -4.79
N ASP A 150 3.99 -9.57 -5.76
CA ASP A 150 5.38 -9.20 -5.54
C ASP A 150 5.62 -7.68 -5.46
N GLN A 151 4.56 -6.88 -5.48
CA GLN A 151 4.64 -5.42 -5.38
C GLN A 151 5.35 -5.03 -4.08
N PRO A 152 6.46 -4.27 -4.13
CA PRO A 152 7.15 -3.83 -2.95
C PRO A 152 6.30 -2.89 -2.09
N PHE A 153 6.47 -2.96 -0.78
CA PHE A 153 5.91 -2.01 0.18
C PHE A 153 6.84 -1.82 1.38
N ILE A 154 6.73 -0.66 2.02
CA ILE A 154 7.53 -0.32 3.19
C ILE A 154 6.92 -0.96 4.43
N LEU A 155 7.76 -1.56 5.25
CA LEU A 155 7.40 -2.09 6.57
C LEU A 155 8.24 -1.38 7.64
N ASP A 156 7.56 -0.72 8.58
CA ASP A 156 8.18 -0.25 9.82
C ASP A 156 8.24 -1.38 10.83
N LEU A 157 9.44 -1.64 11.35
CA LEU A 157 9.70 -2.75 12.27
C LEU A 157 9.02 -2.56 13.64
N GLN A 158 8.65 -1.32 13.99
CA GLN A 158 7.88 -0.99 15.20
C GLN A 158 6.37 -1.13 15.00
N GLN A 159 5.90 -1.35 13.77
CA GLN A 159 4.47 -1.50 13.51
C GLN A 159 3.96 -2.91 13.87
N GLU A 160 2.93 -2.99 14.73
CA GLU A 160 2.38 -4.27 15.19
C GLU A 160 1.47 -4.97 14.17
N THR A 161 0.70 -4.17 13.43
CA THR A 161 -0.29 -4.65 12.47
C THR A 161 -0.22 -3.86 11.17
N PHE A 162 -0.25 -4.57 10.05
CA PHE A 162 -0.19 -4.01 8.72
C PHE A 162 -1.33 -4.58 7.88
N SER A 163 -2.10 -3.74 7.22
CA SER A 163 -3.25 -4.16 6.41
C SER A 163 -2.92 -4.02 4.93
N LEU A 164 -3.02 -5.13 4.19
CA LEU A 164 -2.90 -5.17 2.75
C LEU A 164 -4.29 -5.34 2.12
N VAL A 165 -4.53 -4.63 1.03
CA VAL A 165 -5.74 -4.80 0.21
C VAL A 165 -5.32 -5.20 -1.20
N PHE A 166 -5.82 -6.35 -1.63
CA PHE A 166 -5.75 -6.78 -3.03
C PHE A 166 -7.11 -6.53 -3.67
N MET A 167 -7.10 -6.05 -4.91
CA MET A 167 -8.33 -5.76 -5.62
C MET A 167 -8.21 -5.85 -7.14
N ASP A 168 -9.32 -6.20 -7.75
CA ASP A 168 -9.60 -6.03 -9.16
C ASP A 168 -11.01 -5.40 -9.32
N ARG A 169 -11.59 -5.43 -10.52
CA ARG A 169 -12.94 -4.91 -10.80
C ARG A 169 -14.06 -5.60 -10.00
N LYS A 170 -13.89 -6.86 -9.61
CA LYS A 170 -14.93 -7.74 -9.03
C LYS A 170 -14.64 -8.16 -7.59
N ASN A 171 -13.38 -8.10 -7.19
CA ASN A 171 -12.88 -8.66 -5.95
C ASN A 171 -12.20 -7.57 -5.11
N LEU A 172 -12.44 -7.64 -3.80
CA LEU A 172 -11.76 -6.81 -2.81
C LEU A 172 -11.45 -7.66 -1.58
N PHE A 173 -10.17 -7.88 -1.34
CA PHE A 173 -9.66 -8.72 -0.28
C PHE A 173 -8.75 -7.93 0.65
N THR A 174 -8.91 -8.11 1.95
CA THR A 174 -8.02 -7.52 2.97
C THR A 174 -7.29 -8.64 3.70
N ILE A 175 -5.98 -8.49 3.81
CA ILE A 175 -5.10 -9.35 4.58
C ILE A 175 -4.50 -8.52 5.71
N LEU A 176 -4.77 -8.92 6.95
CA LEU A 176 -4.11 -8.35 8.11
C LEU A 176 -2.85 -9.16 8.43
N LEU A 177 -1.69 -8.53 8.27
CA LEU A 177 -0.41 -9.05 8.71
C LEU A 177 -0.19 -8.60 10.16
N GLN A 178 -0.12 -9.56 11.08
CA GLN A 178 0.12 -9.28 12.50
C GLN A 178 1.42 -9.94 12.93
N TYR A 179 2.13 -9.27 13.84
CA TYR A 179 3.27 -9.86 14.55
C TYR A 179 4.37 -10.36 13.59
N MET A 180 4.59 -9.63 12.49
CA MET A 180 5.60 -9.98 11.49
C MET A 180 7.01 -9.95 12.08
N THR A 181 7.25 -8.92 12.89
CA THR A 181 8.55 -8.59 13.47
C THR A 181 8.59 -8.78 14.98
N GLN A 182 7.46 -9.14 15.61
CA GLN A 182 7.29 -9.19 17.05
C GLN A 182 7.82 -10.49 17.68
N ASP A 183 8.60 -10.37 18.74
CA ASP A 183 8.88 -11.47 19.65
C ASP A 183 7.68 -11.70 20.57
N ARG A 184 7.09 -12.90 20.49
CA ARG A 184 5.86 -13.26 21.21
C ARG A 184 6.06 -14.35 22.25
N ARG A 185 7.28 -14.59 22.70
CA ARG A 185 7.54 -15.58 23.75
C ARG A 185 6.98 -15.13 25.11
N ASN A 186 6.82 -13.82 25.31
CA ASN A 186 6.17 -13.24 26.48
C ASN A 186 4.73 -12.80 26.18
N LEU A 187 3.88 -12.72 27.21
CA LEU A 187 2.44 -12.41 27.09
C LEU A 187 2.17 -11.07 26.40
N SER A 188 2.99 -10.04 26.65
CA SER A 188 2.86 -8.72 26.02
C SER A 188 3.41 -8.67 24.60
N GLY A 189 4.35 -9.56 24.26
CA GLY A 189 5.23 -9.42 23.10
C GLY A 189 6.03 -8.10 23.11
N PHE A 190 7.00 -7.98 22.21
CA PHE A 190 7.70 -6.71 21.96
C PHE A 190 8.34 -6.70 20.57
N GLN A 191 8.65 -5.50 20.05
CA GLN A 191 9.36 -5.33 18.78
C GLN A 191 10.86 -5.20 19.03
N PRO A 192 11.68 -6.22 18.71
CA PRO A 192 13.10 -6.22 19.04
C PRO A 192 13.92 -5.24 18.19
N TYR A 193 13.40 -4.82 17.04
CA TYR A 193 14.12 -3.97 16.09
C TYR A 193 13.34 -2.71 15.74
N GLU A 194 14.03 -1.59 15.61
CA GLU A 194 13.55 -0.38 14.93
C GLU A 194 14.15 -0.29 13.52
N GLY A 195 13.55 0.56 12.69
CA GLY A 195 13.97 0.78 11.31
C GLY A 195 12.84 0.52 10.32
N ARG A 196 13.10 0.86 9.06
CA ARG A 196 12.17 0.70 7.94
C ARG A 196 12.85 -0.10 6.86
N ILE A 197 12.13 -1.08 6.34
CA ILE A 197 12.63 -1.99 5.31
C ILE A 197 11.64 -2.01 4.14
N LEU A 198 12.18 -2.19 2.94
CA LEU A 198 11.37 -2.49 1.76
C LEU A 198 11.18 -4.00 1.71
N VAL A 199 9.94 -4.46 1.64
CA VAL A 199 9.61 -5.89 1.57
C VAL A 199 8.69 -6.19 0.40
N LYS A 200 8.57 -7.47 0.04
CA LYS A 200 7.51 -7.97 -0.83
C LYS A 200 6.96 -9.28 -0.30
N LEU A 201 5.72 -9.60 -0.71
CA LEU A 201 5.19 -10.95 -0.55
C LEU A 201 5.69 -11.86 -1.68
N GLU A 202 5.84 -13.14 -1.37
CA GLU A 202 6.03 -14.17 -2.37
C GLU A 202 5.46 -15.50 -1.87
N TRP A 203 5.16 -16.40 -2.80
CA TRP A 203 4.79 -17.77 -2.47
C TRP A 203 5.95 -18.50 -1.82
N SER A 204 5.67 -19.19 -0.73
CA SER A 204 6.64 -20.07 -0.09
C SER A 204 7.01 -21.24 -1.00
N THR A 205 8.30 -21.42 -1.24
CA THR A 205 8.86 -22.57 -1.95
C THR A 205 9.23 -23.76 -1.05
N LEU A 206 9.04 -23.63 0.28
CA LEU A 206 9.32 -24.71 1.22
C LEU A 206 8.43 -25.94 0.97
N VAL A 207 9.04 -27.13 0.92
CA VAL A 207 8.35 -28.42 0.68
C VAL A 207 7.21 -28.64 1.67
N ALA A 208 7.38 -28.23 2.93
CA ALA A 208 6.35 -28.32 3.97
C ALA A 208 5.07 -27.50 3.66
N HIS A 209 5.16 -26.53 2.75
CA HIS A 209 4.05 -25.68 2.32
C HIS A 209 3.48 -26.08 0.95
N SER A 210 4.01 -27.11 0.29
CA SER A 210 3.55 -27.58 -1.04
C SER A 210 2.03 -27.85 -1.12
N LYS A 211 1.43 -28.32 -0.02
CA LYS A 211 -0.01 -28.65 0.06
C LYS A 211 -0.89 -27.49 0.53
N ASN A 212 -0.31 -26.38 0.98
CA ASN A 212 -1.04 -25.27 1.59
C ASN A 212 -0.50 -23.93 1.07
N PRO A 213 -1.28 -23.19 0.26
CA PRO A 213 -0.89 -21.86 -0.21
C PRO A 213 -0.45 -20.98 0.97
N THR A 214 0.84 -20.65 0.98
CA THR A 214 1.51 -19.96 2.09
C THR A 214 2.35 -18.85 1.53
N LEU A 215 2.17 -17.64 2.06
CA LEU A 215 2.97 -16.48 1.71
C LEU A 215 4.09 -16.29 2.73
N VAL A 216 5.23 -15.76 2.27
CA VAL A 216 6.35 -15.30 3.09
C VAL A 216 6.68 -13.85 2.73
N LEU A 217 7.44 -13.18 3.59
CA LEU A 217 7.91 -11.82 3.36
C LEU A 217 9.41 -11.82 3.08
N ARG A 218 9.81 -11.33 1.92
CA ARG A 218 11.21 -11.15 1.54
C ARG A 218 11.61 -9.70 1.76
N VAL A 219 12.75 -9.50 2.41
CA VAL A 219 13.39 -8.19 2.55
C VAL A 219 14.13 -7.87 1.25
N LEU A 220 13.79 -6.73 0.66
CA LEU A 220 14.41 -6.23 -0.56
C LEU A 220 15.54 -5.25 -0.23
N ASP A 221 15.30 -4.33 0.71
CA ASP A 221 16.26 -3.29 1.06
C ASP A 221 16.02 -2.73 2.49
N VAL A 222 17.02 -2.02 3.02
CA VAL A 222 16.96 -1.31 4.31
C VAL A 222 16.90 0.19 4.04
N LEU A 223 15.76 0.81 4.34
CA LEU A 223 15.50 2.23 4.08
C LEU A 223 15.95 3.11 5.25
N THR A 224 15.81 2.62 6.48
CA THR A 224 16.48 3.20 7.65
C THR A 224 17.16 2.08 8.44
N PRO A 225 18.31 2.36 9.09
CA PRO A 225 19.11 1.32 9.73
C PRO A 225 18.30 0.43 10.67
N VAL A 226 18.42 -0.87 10.50
CA VAL A 226 17.86 -1.86 11.43
C VAL A 226 18.70 -1.86 12.71
N ARG A 227 18.08 -1.53 13.85
CA ARG A 227 18.76 -1.48 15.15
C ARG A 227 17.99 -2.28 16.18
N CYS A 228 18.69 -3.06 16.99
CA CYS A 228 18.06 -3.74 18.11
C CYS A 228 17.82 -2.73 19.24
N VAL A 229 16.59 -2.69 19.75
CA VAL A 229 16.16 -1.75 20.81
C VAL A 229 16.04 -2.43 22.18
N VAL A 230 16.40 -3.71 22.25
CA VAL A 230 16.32 -4.50 23.49
C VAL A 230 17.64 -4.35 24.25
N GLU A 231 17.56 -3.79 25.45
CA GLU A 231 18.70 -3.67 26.35
C GLU A 231 19.10 -5.03 26.94
N GLY A 232 20.38 -5.19 27.27
CA GLY A 232 20.88 -6.39 27.96
C GLY A 232 21.19 -7.61 27.07
N GLY A 233 21.21 -7.43 25.74
CA GLY A 233 21.61 -8.46 24.79
C GLY A 233 20.43 -9.33 24.35
N TYR A 234 19.80 -8.97 23.23
CA TYR A 234 18.76 -9.77 22.62
C TYR A 234 19.32 -11.09 22.08
N ASP A 235 18.65 -12.20 22.36
CA ASP A 235 19.05 -13.53 21.88
C ASP A 235 18.71 -13.78 20.41
N GLU A 236 18.32 -12.73 19.67
CA GLU A 236 17.94 -12.75 18.26
C GLU A 236 16.91 -13.83 17.96
N PHE A 237 15.89 -13.97 18.80
CA PHE A 237 14.81 -14.90 18.48
C PHE A 237 14.11 -14.53 17.17
N MET A 238 13.87 -13.25 16.94
CA MET A 238 13.61 -12.70 15.61
C MET A 238 14.95 -12.44 14.93
N ALA A 239 15.14 -12.96 13.71
CA ALA A 239 16.33 -12.66 12.92
C ALA A 239 16.37 -11.16 12.60
N PRO A 240 17.54 -10.49 12.67
CA PRO A 240 17.68 -9.14 12.12
C PRO A 240 17.26 -9.13 10.64
N PRO A 241 16.27 -8.31 10.24
CA PRO A 241 15.87 -8.21 8.83
C PRO A 241 17.06 -7.83 7.94
N THR A 242 17.35 -8.67 6.95
CA THR A 242 18.52 -8.54 6.08
C THR A 242 18.10 -8.64 4.60
N PRO A 243 18.53 -7.73 3.71
CA PRO A 243 18.22 -7.79 2.29
C PRO A 243 18.50 -9.15 1.66
N GLY A 244 17.58 -9.60 0.81
CA GLY A 244 17.62 -10.91 0.16
C GLY A 244 17.09 -12.07 1.03
N GLN A 245 16.96 -11.90 2.34
CA GLN A 245 16.45 -12.92 3.25
C GLN A 245 14.94 -12.79 3.51
N LEU A 246 14.35 -13.85 4.05
CA LEU A 246 12.97 -13.82 4.54
C LEU A 246 12.93 -13.28 5.97
N ILE A 247 11.87 -12.57 6.32
CA ILE A 247 11.54 -12.31 7.73
C ILE A 247 11.41 -13.66 8.43
N ALA A 248 12.14 -13.87 9.52
CA ALA A 248 12.26 -15.18 10.14
C ALA A 248 12.43 -15.11 11.66
N LYS A 249 12.09 -16.22 12.32
CA LYS A 249 12.20 -16.38 13.77
C LYS A 249 12.67 -17.76 14.15
N LYS A 250 13.42 -17.89 15.24
CA LYS A 250 13.84 -19.18 15.78
C LYS A 250 12.61 -19.99 16.17
N ARG A 251 12.68 -21.31 15.99
CA ARG A 251 11.77 -22.21 16.71
C ARG A 251 12.20 -22.22 18.17
N SER A 252 11.26 -22.34 19.12
CA SER A 252 11.62 -22.41 20.55
C SER A 252 12.73 -23.44 20.78
N ARG A 253 13.86 -23.01 21.39
CA ARG A 253 15.09 -23.79 21.64
C ARG A 253 15.92 -24.23 20.42
N SER A 254 15.57 -23.83 19.20
CA SER A 254 16.32 -24.13 17.97
C SER A 254 17.33 -23.03 17.64
N LYS A 255 18.50 -23.42 17.12
CA LYS A 255 19.44 -22.46 16.48
C LYS A 255 18.97 -22.03 15.08
N ASN A 256 18.09 -22.80 14.44
CA ASN A 256 17.61 -22.54 13.08
C ASN A 256 16.42 -21.58 13.07
N TYR A 257 16.45 -20.65 12.12
CA TYR A 257 15.37 -19.73 11.81
C TYR A 257 14.34 -20.37 10.88
N ASN A 258 13.05 -20.14 11.18
CA ASN A 258 11.93 -20.45 10.32
C ASN A 258 11.36 -19.15 9.77
N PRO A 259 11.04 -19.07 8.46
CA PRO A 259 10.37 -17.91 7.91
C PRO A 259 9.06 -17.61 8.63
N TRP A 260 8.78 -16.32 8.80
CA TRP A 260 7.44 -15.85 9.06
C TRP A 260 6.56 -16.26 7.87
N THR A 261 5.38 -16.79 8.18
CA THR A 261 4.48 -17.35 7.17
C THR A 261 3.06 -16.89 7.41
N LEU A 262 2.39 -16.54 6.33
CA LEU A 262 0.95 -16.36 6.30
C LEU A 262 0.34 -17.56 5.58
N ARG A 263 -0.21 -18.49 6.37
CA ARG A 263 -1.00 -19.59 5.82
C ARG A 263 -2.38 -19.07 5.47
N LEU A 264 -2.78 -19.26 4.22
CA LEU A 264 -4.11 -18.89 3.75
C LEU A 264 -5.14 -20.01 4.05
N ASP A 265 -4.93 -20.75 5.15
CA ASP A 265 -5.63 -22.00 5.50
C ASP A 265 -7.16 -21.90 5.33
N VAL A 266 -7.68 -23.00 4.79
CA VAL A 266 -8.99 -23.27 4.20
C VAL A 266 -10.12 -23.33 5.25
N ARG A 267 -9.80 -23.11 6.53
CA ARG A 267 -10.72 -23.24 7.67
C ARG A 267 -11.72 -22.09 7.81
N SER A 268 -11.45 -20.92 7.23
CA SER A 268 -12.44 -19.84 7.13
C SER A 268 -12.77 -19.53 5.67
N LYS A 269 -14.07 -19.31 5.38
CA LYS A 269 -14.54 -18.99 4.03
C LYS A 269 -13.79 -17.79 3.43
N SER A 270 -13.53 -16.75 4.24
CA SER A 270 -12.81 -15.56 3.79
C SER A 270 -11.35 -15.85 3.40
N LYS A 271 -10.62 -16.69 4.14
CA LYS A 271 -9.23 -17.02 3.79
C LYS A 271 -9.15 -17.90 2.54
N ARG A 272 -10.12 -18.79 2.36
CA ARG A 272 -10.23 -19.62 1.15
C ARG A 272 -10.44 -18.78 -0.10
N SER A 273 -11.37 -17.83 -0.08
CA SER A 273 -11.59 -16.94 -1.23
C SER A 273 -10.37 -16.09 -1.56
N ILE A 274 -9.60 -15.66 -0.54
CA ILE A 274 -8.32 -14.96 -0.75
C ILE A 274 -7.31 -15.90 -1.40
N ALA A 275 -7.18 -17.13 -0.92
CA ALA A 275 -6.25 -18.11 -1.49
C ALA A 275 -6.58 -18.44 -2.95
N GLU A 276 -7.86 -18.66 -3.26
CA GLU A 276 -8.35 -18.92 -4.61
C GLU A 276 -8.03 -17.75 -5.54
N TYR A 277 -8.40 -16.53 -5.12
CA TYR A 277 -8.10 -15.30 -5.87
C TYR A 277 -6.60 -15.14 -6.13
N LEU A 278 -5.77 -15.19 -5.09
CA LEU A 278 -4.33 -15.00 -5.25
C LEU A 278 -3.70 -16.10 -6.10
N SER A 279 -4.18 -17.34 -6.01
CA SER A 279 -3.65 -18.45 -6.83
C SER A 279 -4.07 -18.35 -8.30
N GLN A 280 -5.23 -17.76 -8.57
CA GLN A 280 -5.72 -17.52 -9.93
C GLN A 280 -4.99 -16.35 -10.58
N GLU A 281 -4.92 -15.20 -9.88
CA GLU A 281 -4.32 -13.98 -10.40
C GLU A 281 -2.78 -14.02 -10.39
N PHE A 282 -2.20 -14.66 -9.38
CA PHE A 282 -0.75 -14.72 -9.16
C PHE A 282 -0.34 -16.17 -8.88
N PRO A 283 -0.35 -17.05 -9.89
CA PRO A 283 -0.11 -18.47 -9.67
C PRO A 283 1.26 -18.73 -9.01
N PRO A 284 1.34 -19.67 -8.06
CA PRO A 284 2.61 -20.03 -7.45
C PRO A 284 3.59 -20.55 -8.51
N PRO A 285 4.91 -20.37 -8.30
CA PRO A 285 5.90 -20.98 -9.16
C PRO A 285 5.62 -22.47 -9.28
N LYS A 286 5.64 -23.01 -10.50
CA LYS A 286 5.54 -24.46 -10.69
C LYS A 286 6.62 -25.10 -9.81
N SER A 287 6.21 -26.01 -8.92
CA SER A 287 7.16 -26.72 -8.07
C SER A 287 8.20 -27.38 -8.99
N VAL A 288 9.43 -26.89 -8.95
CA VAL A 288 10.55 -27.60 -9.56
C VAL A 288 10.67 -28.88 -8.74
N VAL A 289 10.17 -29.98 -9.30
CA VAL A 289 10.44 -31.30 -8.74
C VAL A 289 11.96 -31.44 -8.75
N PRO A 290 12.62 -31.70 -7.59
CA PRO A 290 14.05 -31.96 -7.59
C PRO A 290 14.31 -33.13 -8.55
N ALA A 291 15.25 -32.95 -9.48
CA ALA A 291 15.58 -33.94 -10.49
C ALA A 291 16.23 -35.22 -9.94
N ASP A 292 16.44 -35.31 -8.62
CA ASP A 292 17.12 -36.44 -8.00
C ASP A 292 16.22 -37.10 -6.94
N ALA A 293 15.35 -37.98 -7.43
CA ALA A 293 14.72 -39.04 -6.65
C ALA A 293 14.40 -40.23 -7.58
N THR A 294 15.46 -40.88 -8.07
CA THR A 294 15.45 -42.24 -8.61
C THR A 294 16.61 -43.00 -8.00
#